data_AF-A0A954F5H0-F1
#
_entry.id   AF-A0A954F5H0-F1
#
_cell.length_a   1.000
_cell.length_b   1.000
_cell.length_c   1.000
_cell.angle_alpha   90.00
_cell.angle_beta   90.00
_cell.angle_gamma   90.00
#
_symmetry.space_group_name_H-M   'P 1'
#
loop_
_entity.id
_entity.type
_entity.pdbx_description
1 polymer ?
#
loop_
_entity_poly.entity_id
_entity_poly.type
_entity_poly.pdbx_seq_one_letter_code
_entity_poly.pdbx_strand_id
1 'polypeptide(L)' 'MTEYKSTAVRALVELEDLHMQDFLQTWRRAKAIQVELPETGDPDYSSLEHVLRHTLGAAAAELKWVCAQLAL' A
#
# COMPACT_ATOMS: atom_id res chain seq x y z
N MET A 1 -2.30 17.02 -16.73
CA MET A 1 -1.37 16.04 -16.14
C MET A 1 -0.22 16.82 -15.54
N THR A 2 0.00 16.73 -14.23
CA THR A 2 1.15 17.34 -13.56
C THR A 2 2.41 16.66 -14.08
N GLU A 3 3.35 17.41 -14.63
CA GLU A 3 4.57 16.85 -15.21
C GLU A 3 5.55 16.47 -14.08
N TYR A 4 5.90 15.18 -13.99
CA TYR A 4 6.90 14.72 -13.02
C TYR A 4 8.29 15.15 -13.48
N LYS A 5 9.07 15.75 -12.58
CA LYS A 5 10.47 16.15 -12.85
C LYS A 5 11.42 14.97 -13.08
N SER A 6 11.02 13.76 -12.64
CA SER A 6 11.80 12.53 -12.78
C SER A 6 10.92 11.37 -13.23
N THR A 7 11.29 10.74 -14.36
CA THR A 7 10.61 9.55 -14.88
C THR A 7 10.73 8.35 -13.94
N ALA A 8 11.84 8.23 -13.20
CA ALA A 8 12.01 7.16 -12.23
C ALA A 8 11.03 7.32 -11.06
N VAL A 9 10.84 8.55 -10.58
CA VAL A 9 9.88 8.82 -9.51
C VAL A 9 8.45 8.62 -9.99
N ARG A 10 8.15 9.01 -11.24
CA ARG A 10 6.86 8.67 -11.85
C ARG A 10 6.61 7.16 -11.83
N ALA A 11 7.60 6.38 -12.26
CA ALA A 11 7.48 4.91 -12.30
C ALA A 11 7.24 4.31 -10.90
N LEU A 12 7.86 4.85 -9.85
CA LEU A 12 7.60 4.41 -8.47
C LEU A 12 6.16 4.68 -8.04
N VAL A 13 5.65 5.89 -8.31
CA VAL A 13 4.25 6.24 -7.97
C VAL A 13 3.25 5.41 -8.77
N GLU A 14 3.50 5.19 -10.06
CA GLU A 14 2.67 4.34 -10.91
C GLU A 14 2.67 2.87 -10.44
N LEU A 15 3.83 2.36 -10.02
CA LEU A 15 3.99 1.00 -9.51
C LEU A 15 3.26 0.82 -8.16
N GLU A 16 3.37 1.80 -7.27
CA GLU A 16 2.67 1.81 -5.99
C GLU A 16 1.15 1.84 -6.18
N ASP A 17 0.63 2.69 -7.07
CA ASP A 17 -0.80 2.72 -7.37
C ASP A 17 -1.31 1.38 -7.93
N LEU A 18 -0.56 0.77 -8.87
CA LEU A 18 -0.88 -0.55 -9.42
C LEU A 18 -1.00 -1.60 -8.30
N HIS A 19 0.03 -1.72 -7.47
CA HIS A 19 0.06 -2.74 -6.41
C HIS A 19 -0.96 -2.48 -5.31
N MET A 20 -1.24 -1.22 -4.99
CA MET A 20 -2.28 -0.88 -4.03
C MET A 20 -3.68 -1.21 -4.54
N GLN A 21 -3.95 -1.03 -5.83
CA GLN A 21 -5.21 -1.47 -6.44
C GLN A 21 -5.36 -2.99 -6.39
N ASP A 22 -4.31 -3.74 -6.75
CA ASP A 22 -4.31 -5.21 -6.71
C ASP A 22 -4.48 -5.74 -5.28
N PHE A 23 -3.78 -5.13 -4.32
CA PHE A 23 -3.90 -5.44 -2.90
C PHE A 23 -5.33 -5.22 -2.41
N LEU A 24 -5.94 -4.06 -2.69
CA LEU A 24 -7.29 -3.75 -2.24
C LEU A 24 -8.34 -4.70 -2.83
N GLN A 25 -8.18 -5.10 -4.09
CA GLN A 25 -9.05 -6.11 -4.69
C GLN A 25 -8.93 -7.46 -3.99
N THR A 26 -7.70 -7.89 -3.71
CA THR A 26 -7.41 -9.15 -3.01
C THR A 26 -7.94 -9.12 -1.58
N TRP A 27 -7.70 -8.02 -0.86
CA TRP A 27 -8.20 -7.82 0.50
C TRP A 27 -9.73 -7.88 0.58
N ARG A 28 -10.43 -7.23 -0.36
CA ARG A 28 -11.91 -7.28 -0.43
C ARG A 28 -12.41 -8.70 -0.63
N ARG A 29 -11.77 -9.47 -1.52
CA ARG A 29 -12.12 -10.88 -1.75
C ARG A 29 -11.87 -11.73 -0.50
N ALA A 30 -10.70 -11.56 0.12
CA ALA A 30 -10.35 -12.27 1.36
C ALA A 30 -11.34 -11.98 2.49
N LYS A 31 -11.74 -10.71 2.63
CA LYS A 31 -12.73 -10.29 3.62
C LYS A 31 -14.11 -10.88 3.34
N ALA A 32 -14.53 -10.92 2.07
CA ALA A 32 -15.83 -11.46 1.68
C ALA A 32 -15.97 -12.97 1.95
N ILE A 33 -14.88 -13.74 1.81
CA ILE A 33 -14.86 -15.18 2.10
C ILE A 33 -14.36 -15.50 3.52
N GLN A 34 -14.13 -14.47 4.35
CA GLN A 34 -13.66 -14.61 5.74
C GLN A 34 -12.39 -15.46 5.88
N VAL A 35 -11.36 -15.16 5.09
CA VAL A 35 -10.06 -15.84 5.19
C VAL A 35 -9.52 -15.76 6.62
N GLU A 36 -9.17 -16.92 7.17
CA GLU A 36 -8.44 -17.03 8.43
C GLU A 36 -6.95 -16.76 8.17
N LEU A 37 -6.38 -15.87 8.98
CA LEU A 37 -4.95 -15.58 8.94
C LEU A 37 -4.20 -16.57 9.82
N PRO A 38 -2.96 -16.94 9.45
CA PRO A 38 -2.12 -17.76 10.32
C PRO A 38 -1.82 -17.03 11.63
N GLU A 39 -1.63 -17.80 12.70
CA GLU A 39 -1.16 -17.24 13.97
C GLU A 39 0.22 -16.58 13.79
N THR A 40 0.36 -15.39 14.35
CA THR A 40 1.57 -14.59 14.25
C THR A 40 1.74 -13.75 15.52
N GLY A 41 3.00 -13.50 15.90
CA GLY A 41 3.34 -12.57 16.97
C GLY A 41 3.36 -11.10 16.52
N ASP A 42 3.24 -10.84 15.22
CA ASP A 42 3.23 -9.49 14.66
C ASP A 42 1.81 -8.89 14.74
N PRO A 43 1.60 -7.81 15.52
CA PRO A 43 0.28 -7.21 15.68
C PRO A 43 -0.31 -6.68 14.37
N ASP A 44 0.53 -6.30 13.40
CA ASP A 44 0.08 -5.76 12.11
C ASP A 44 -0.57 -6.82 11.21
N TYR A 45 -0.39 -8.10 11.54
CA TYR A 45 -0.92 -9.25 10.80
C TYR A 45 -1.97 -10.05 11.60
N SER A 46 -2.42 -9.52 12.74
CA SER A 46 -3.36 -10.18 13.65
C SER A 46 -4.79 -10.31 13.11
N SER A 47 -5.19 -9.47 12.16
CA SER A 47 -6.48 -9.56 11.46
C SER A 47 -6.40 -8.92 10.08
N LEU A 48 -7.38 -9.20 9.21
CA LEU A 48 -7.47 -8.57 7.89
C LEU A 48 -7.51 -7.02 8.01
N GLU A 49 -8.13 -6.47 9.05
CA GLU A 49 -8.17 -5.02 9.31
C GLU A 49 -6.81 -4.45 9.70
N HIS A 50 -6.01 -5.22 10.45
CA HIS A 50 -4.64 -4.83 10.79
C HIS A 50 -3.77 -4.83 9.54
N VAL A 51 -3.85 -5.88 8.72
CA VAL A 51 -3.14 -5.95 7.43
C VAL A 51 -3.51 -4.75 6.55
N LEU A 52 -4.81 -4.43 6.42
CA LEU A 52 -5.25 -3.27 5.65
C LEU A 52 -4.64 -1.96 6.17
N ARG A 53 -4.73 -1.70 7.48
CA ARG A 53 -4.20 -0.47 8.08
C ARG A 53 -2.69 -0.38 7.92
N HIS A 54 -1.98 -1.48 8.16
CA HIS A 54 -0.54 -1.54 8.03
C HIS A 54 -0.11 -1.23 6.59
N THR A 55 -0.69 -1.92 5.60
CA THR A 55 -0.35 -1.71 4.19
C THR A 55 -0.69 -0.29 3.72
N LEU A 56 -1.86 0.26 4.07
CA LEU A 56 -2.20 1.65 3.73
C LEU A 56 -1.28 2.66 4.43
N GLY A 57 -0.88 2.38 5.66
CA GLY A 57 0.07 3.21 6.40
C GLY A 57 1.46 3.22 5.76
N ALA A 58 1.95 2.05 5.33
CA ALA A 58 3.21 1.91 4.61
C ALA A 58 3.18 2.68 3.27
N ALA A 59 2.13 2.49 2.47
CA ALA A 59 1.93 3.22 1.21
C ALA A 59 1.94 4.74 1.41
N ALA A 60 1.23 5.22 2.45
CA ALA A 60 1.21 6.63 2.79
C ALA A 60 2.59 7.15 3.25
N ALA A 61 3.38 6.34 3.95
CA ALA A 61 4.73 6.70 4.36
C ALA A 61 5.68 6.77 3.15
N GLU A 62 5.57 5.85 2.20
CA GLU A 62 6.34 5.86 0.96
C GLU A 62 6.05 7.10 0.12
N LEU A 63 4.77 7.42 -0.11
CA LEU A 63 4.40 8.62 -0.87
C LEU A 63 4.90 9.90 -0.21
N LYS A 64 4.87 9.99 1.13
CA LYS A 64 5.47 11.12 1.87
C LYS A 64 6.97 11.20 1.64
N TRP A 65 7.67 10.07 1.67
CA TRP A 65 9.10 10.02 1.39
C TRP A 65 9.41 10.47 -0.04
N VAL A 66 8.64 10.01 -1.03
CA VAL A 66 8.75 10.44 -2.43
C VAL A 66 8.56 11.95 -2.57
N CYS A 67 7.51 12.53 -1.97
CA CYS A 67 7.30 13.97 -1.97
C CYS A 67 8.49 14.73 -1.37
N ALA A 68 9.04 14.25 -0.25
CA ALA A 68 10.20 14.85 0.37
C ALA A 68 11.44 14.82 -0.54
N GLN A 69 11.68 13.72 -1.29
CA GLN A 69 12.78 13.63 -2.26
C GLN A 69 12.56 14.56 -3.48
N LEU A 70 11.30 14.85 -3.84
CA LEU A 70 10.95 15.76 -4.93
C LEU A 70 10.87 17.24 -4.50
N ALA A 71 11.03 17.53 -3.21
CA ALA A 71 10.77 18.84 -2.61
C ALA A 71 9.36 19.38 -2.92
N LEU A 72 8.35 18.52 -2.76
CA LEU A 72 6.91 18.83 -2.86
C LEU A 72 6.26 18.98 -1.48
#